data_AF-A0A928RKS8-F1
#
_entry.id   AF-A0A928RKS8-F1
#
_cell.length_a   1.000
_cell.length_b   1.000
_cell.length_c   1.000
_cell.angle_alpha   90.00
_cell.angle_beta   90.00
_cell.angle_gamma   90.00
#
_symmetry.space_group_name_H-M   'P 1'
#
loop_
_entity.id
_entity.type
_entity.pdbx_description
1 polymer ?
#
loop_
_entity_poly.entity_id
_entity_poly.type
_entity_poly.pdbx_seq_one_letter_code
_entity_poly.pdbx_strand_id
1 'polypeptide(L)'
;MMKDIDILIFSGQSNMQGQSDMLSDCACVENAYEFKFIDNCFVPLKNPIGENIRYDKTAGYAVMPDTDIPKWLDEHVLGASCYGNTNLVPEFCRSYIKETGRTVLAVHCAKGSTIISSWINSSPMYNMLTEKALAAIKLAQESGYNIKHIFFIWLQGESDAICGVKKDEYKERLYSLYNSLKSDLDISKFGIIKVGHFTHDEKDLEIMSAQEEVCDEDNNFVMLTDIAPQLSLDPDYLHPYIAGHYNAKGLERLGSEAGKMLGKSSV
;
A
#
# COMPACT_ATOMS: atom_id res chain seq x y z
N MET A 1 -4.63 -0.14 31.68
CA MET A 1 -3.78 0.70 30.80
C MET A 1 -4.27 0.46 29.38
N MET A 2 -4.52 1.50 28.59
CA MET A 2 -4.82 1.35 27.16
C MET A 2 -3.60 0.74 26.47
N LYS A 3 -3.81 -0.19 25.54
CA LYS A 3 -2.72 -0.76 24.74
C LYS A 3 -2.39 0.22 23.61
N ASP A 4 -1.10 0.41 23.35
CA ASP A 4 -0.66 1.25 22.24
C ASP A 4 -0.81 0.49 20.92
N ILE A 5 -1.24 1.19 19.87
CA ILE A 5 -1.35 0.66 18.51
C ILE A 5 -0.83 1.69 17.50
N ASP A 6 -0.18 1.20 16.45
CA ASP A 6 0.12 1.98 15.25
C ASP A 6 -0.81 1.58 14.12
N ILE A 7 -1.27 2.57 13.36
CA ILE A 7 -2.09 2.35 12.17
C ILE A 7 -1.20 2.50 10.94
N LEU A 8 -1.17 1.48 10.09
CA LEU A 8 -0.41 1.46 8.85
C LEU A 8 -1.40 1.43 7.67
N ILE A 9 -1.45 2.51 6.91
CA ILE A 9 -2.32 2.64 5.74
C ILE A 9 -1.52 2.28 4.49
N PHE A 10 -1.86 1.16 3.86
CA PHE A 10 -1.15 0.63 2.69
C PHE A 10 -1.90 1.02 1.42
N SER A 11 -1.27 1.84 0.58
CA SER A 11 -1.91 2.41 -0.61
C SER A 11 -1.00 2.43 -1.83
N GLY A 12 -1.63 2.43 -3.00
CA GLY A 12 -0.96 2.41 -4.29
C GLY A 12 -1.65 1.52 -5.29
N GLN A 13 -0.89 1.09 -6.30
CA GLN A 13 -1.44 0.35 -7.45
C GLN A 13 -1.34 -1.17 -7.32
N SER A 14 -1.23 -1.89 -8.44
CA SER A 14 -1.33 -3.35 -8.51
C SER A 14 -0.30 -4.09 -7.65
N ASN A 15 0.94 -3.61 -7.55
CA ASN A 15 1.96 -4.21 -6.69
C ASN A 15 1.65 -4.03 -5.18
N MET A 16 0.97 -2.94 -4.78
CA MET A 16 0.42 -2.79 -3.42
C MET A 16 -0.87 -3.61 -3.22
N GLN A 17 -1.74 -3.62 -4.23
CA GLN A 17 -2.98 -4.42 -4.21
C GLN A 17 -2.64 -5.90 -4.00
N GLY A 18 -1.56 -6.37 -4.62
CA GLY A 18 -1.08 -7.75 -4.56
C GLY A 18 -1.58 -8.54 -5.77
N GLN A 19 -0.78 -8.57 -6.83
CA GLN A 19 -0.99 -9.44 -8.00
C GLN A 19 0.12 -10.49 -8.09
N SER A 20 0.39 -11.18 -6.97
CA SER A 20 1.34 -12.29 -6.98
C SER A 20 0.76 -13.51 -7.67
N ASP A 21 1.66 -14.41 -8.03
CA ASP A 21 1.43 -15.65 -8.78
C ASP A 21 0.81 -16.76 -7.93
N MET A 22 1.07 -16.76 -6.63
CA MET A 22 0.59 -17.78 -5.72
C MET A 22 0.35 -17.26 -4.30
N LEU A 23 -0.41 -18.03 -3.54
CA LEU A 23 -0.56 -17.87 -2.10
C LEU A 23 0.59 -18.59 -1.36
N SER A 24 1.32 -17.85 -0.54
CA SER A 24 2.39 -18.34 0.33
C SER A 24 1.86 -18.60 1.75
N ASP A 25 2.59 -18.16 2.78
CA ASP A 25 2.22 -18.31 4.19
C ASP A 25 0.91 -17.58 4.53
N CYS A 26 -0.01 -18.31 5.19
CA CYS A 26 -1.29 -17.81 5.69
C CYS A 26 -1.36 -17.76 7.23
N ALA A 27 -0.24 -17.94 7.92
CA ALA A 27 -0.18 -17.76 9.36
C ALA A 27 -0.54 -16.33 9.75
N CYS A 28 -1.28 -16.19 10.84
CA CYS A 28 -1.57 -14.87 11.39
C CYS A 28 -0.27 -14.21 11.83
N VAL A 29 -0.12 -12.93 11.50
CA VAL A 29 0.95 -12.09 12.02
C VAL A 29 0.61 -11.77 13.48
N GLU A 30 1.50 -12.14 14.40
CA GLU A 30 1.31 -11.87 15.83
C GLU A 30 1.26 -10.37 16.10
N ASN A 31 0.38 -9.93 17.00
CA ASN A 31 0.16 -8.51 17.35
C ASN A 31 -0.23 -7.62 16.16
N ALA A 32 -0.85 -8.19 15.12
CA ALA A 32 -1.33 -7.42 13.97
C ALA A 32 -2.77 -7.78 13.60
N TYR A 33 -3.52 -6.75 13.22
CA TYR A 33 -4.89 -6.84 12.74
C TYR A 33 -4.99 -6.20 11.36
N GLU A 34 -5.96 -6.64 10.57
CA GLU A 34 -6.44 -5.93 9.39
C GLU A 34 -7.80 -5.31 9.70
N PHE A 35 -8.02 -4.07 9.28
CA PHE A 35 -9.34 -3.44 9.31
C PHE A 35 -10.16 -3.78 8.05
N LYS A 36 -11.39 -4.29 8.25
CA LYS A 36 -12.40 -4.47 7.20
C LYS A 36 -13.46 -3.38 7.31
N PHE A 37 -13.58 -2.56 6.27
CA PHE A 37 -14.49 -1.43 6.20
C PHE A 37 -15.95 -1.87 6.12
N ILE A 38 -16.26 -2.86 5.27
CA ILE A 38 -17.64 -3.29 5.01
C ILE A 38 -18.30 -3.80 6.30
N ASP A 39 -17.59 -4.62 7.05
CA ASP A 39 -18.07 -5.21 8.30
C ASP A 39 -17.72 -4.36 9.54
N ASN A 40 -16.99 -3.25 9.34
CA ASN A 40 -16.44 -2.39 10.38
C ASN A 40 -15.83 -3.18 11.55
N CYS A 41 -14.86 -4.06 11.25
CA CYS A 41 -14.28 -4.96 12.24
C CYS A 41 -12.77 -5.15 12.06
N PHE A 42 -12.13 -5.67 13.12
CA PHE A 42 -10.75 -6.15 13.08
C PHE A 42 -10.72 -7.65 12.86
N VAL A 43 -9.90 -8.09 11.93
CA VAL A 43 -9.59 -9.51 11.72
C VAL A 43 -8.10 -9.76 11.94
N PRO A 44 -7.66 -10.96 12.33
CA PRO A 44 -6.24 -11.29 12.39
C PRO A 44 -5.57 -11.06 11.03
N LEU A 45 -4.45 -10.34 11.02
CA LEU A 45 -3.71 -10.07 9.79
C LEU A 45 -3.06 -11.35 9.23
N LYS A 46 -3.38 -11.72 8.00
CA LYS A 46 -2.77 -12.83 7.24
C LYS A 46 -3.00 -12.67 5.74
N ASN A 47 -2.32 -13.46 4.92
CA ASN A 47 -2.71 -13.61 3.52
C ASN A 47 -4.02 -14.44 3.39
N PRO A 48 -4.84 -14.18 2.36
CA PRO A 48 -4.85 -12.95 1.55
C PRO A 48 -5.39 -11.75 2.35
N ILE A 49 -5.01 -10.54 1.94
CA ILE A 49 -5.40 -9.28 2.57
C ILE A 49 -6.24 -8.41 1.61
N GLY A 50 -6.94 -7.44 2.18
CA GLY A 50 -7.73 -6.44 1.50
C GLY A 50 -9.19 -6.83 1.39
N GLU A 51 -10.00 -5.90 0.90
CA GLU A 51 -11.41 -6.13 0.61
C GLU A 51 -11.75 -5.41 -0.70
N ASN A 52 -12.68 -5.98 -1.48
CA ASN A 52 -13.13 -5.36 -2.71
C ASN A 52 -14.27 -4.41 -2.34
N ILE A 53 -14.13 -3.13 -2.67
CA ILE A 53 -15.13 -2.10 -2.36
C ILE A 53 -15.57 -1.45 -3.66
N ARG A 54 -16.87 -1.35 -3.87
CA ARG A 54 -17.47 -0.69 -5.03
C ARG A 54 -17.55 0.82 -4.86
N TYR A 55 -17.71 1.57 -5.96
CA TYR A 55 -17.87 3.03 -5.88
C TYR A 55 -19.10 3.49 -5.08
N ASP A 56 -20.13 2.64 -4.97
CA ASP A 56 -21.30 2.85 -4.10
C ASP A 56 -21.06 2.44 -2.63
N LYS A 57 -19.81 2.11 -2.28
CA LYS A 57 -19.33 1.69 -0.95
C LYS A 57 -19.89 0.36 -0.46
N THR A 58 -20.45 -0.45 -1.36
CA THR A 58 -20.87 -1.83 -1.04
C THR A 58 -19.74 -2.83 -1.28
N ALA A 59 -19.93 -4.05 -0.77
CA ALA A 59 -19.00 -5.15 -1.02
C ALA A 59 -18.90 -5.46 -2.51
N GLY A 60 -17.67 -5.56 -3.00
CA GLY A 60 -17.34 -6.00 -4.35
C GLY A 60 -17.08 -7.50 -4.46
N TYR A 61 -16.77 -7.94 -5.68
CA TYR A 61 -16.33 -9.32 -5.95
C TYR A 61 -14.82 -9.36 -6.20
N ALA A 62 -14.20 -10.51 -5.93
CA ALA A 62 -12.77 -10.71 -6.09
C ALA A 62 -12.37 -10.84 -7.57
N VAL A 63 -11.15 -10.44 -7.88
CA VAL A 63 -10.53 -10.70 -9.17
C VAL A 63 -10.13 -12.19 -9.25
N MET A 64 -10.72 -12.89 -10.21
CA MET A 64 -10.54 -14.30 -10.54
C MET A 64 -10.06 -14.46 -12.00
N PRO A 65 -9.54 -15.63 -12.42
CA PRO A 65 -8.99 -15.82 -13.76
C PRO A 65 -9.96 -15.50 -14.92
N ASP A 66 -11.26 -15.59 -14.68
CA ASP A 66 -12.34 -15.32 -15.64
C ASP A 66 -13.01 -13.95 -15.46
N THR A 67 -12.46 -13.08 -14.58
CA THR A 67 -13.01 -11.75 -14.33
C THR A 67 -12.86 -10.83 -15.54
N ASP A 68 -13.95 -10.16 -15.91
CA ASP A 68 -13.93 -9.03 -16.84
C ASP A 68 -13.24 -7.84 -16.18
N ILE A 69 -11.93 -7.71 -16.40
CA ILE A 69 -11.09 -6.70 -15.75
C ILE A 69 -11.56 -5.27 -16.02
N PRO A 70 -11.85 -4.84 -17.28
CA PRO A 70 -12.42 -3.53 -17.53
C PRO A 70 -13.67 -3.24 -16.69
N LYS A 71 -14.64 -4.18 -16.68
CA LYS A 71 -15.86 -4.02 -15.87
C LYS A 71 -15.55 -3.96 -14.38
N TRP A 72 -14.64 -4.80 -13.90
CA TRP A 72 -14.24 -4.79 -12.50
C TRP A 72 -13.63 -3.44 -12.09
N LEU A 73 -12.77 -2.85 -12.94
CA LEU A 73 -12.14 -1.56 -12.71
C LEU A 73 -13.15 -0.40 -12.66
N ASP A 74 -14.23 -0.47 -13.45
CA ASP A 74 -15.31 0.52 -13.48
C ASP A 74 -16.23 0.42 -12.26
N GLU A 75 -16.37 -0.77 -11.66
CA GLU A 75 -17.27 -1.00 -10.53
C GLU A 75 -16.59 -0.83 -9.16
N HIS A 76 -15.27 -1.01 -9.07
CA HIS A 76 -14.52 -1.09 -7.80
C HIS A 76 -13.59 0.09 -7.57
N VAL A 77 -13.67 0.70 -6.38
CA VAL A 77 -12.80 1.80 -5.95
C VAL A 77 -11.55 1.31 -5.22
N LEU A 78 -11.62 0.18 -4.52
CA LEU A 78 -10.50 -0.49 -3.84
C LEU A 78 -10.57 -2.00 -4.09
N GLY A 79 -9.42 -2.65 -4.17
CA GLY A 79 -9.30 -4.08 -4.45
C GLY A 79 -8.55 -4.84 -3.37
N ALA A 80 -9.01 -6.07 -3.09
CA ALA A 80 -8.23 -7.04 -2.33
C ALA A 80 -7.10 -7.62 -3.20
N SER A 81 -6.25 -8.42 -2.57
CA SER A 81 -5.22 -9.22 -3.27
C SER A 81 -5.85 -10.06 -4.38
N CYS A 82 -5.38 -9.87 -5.61
CA CYS A 82 -5.91 -10.57 -6.78
C CYS A 82 -5.73 -12.08 -6.62
N TYR A 83 -6.71 -12.84 -7.09
CA TYR A 83 -6.75 -14.31 -7.02
C TYR A 83 -6.66 -14.88 -5.60
N GLY A 84 -6.79 -14.05 -4.56
CA GLY A 84 -6.57 -14.46 -3.17
C GLY A 84 -5.13 -14.86 -2.86
N ASN A 85 -4.17 -14.30 -3.59
CA ASN A 85 -2.76 -14.62 -3.48
C ASN A 85 -2.01 -13.76 -2.45
N THR A 86 -0.69 -13.97 -2.36
CA THR A 86 0.23 -13.29 -1.45
C THR A 86 0.26 -11.78 -1.64
N ASN A 87 0.38 -11.05 -0.54
CA ASN A 87 0.61 -9.62 -0.50
C ASN A 87 1.84 -9.29 0.37
N LEU A 88 2.44 -8.11 0.16
CA LEU A 88 3.58 -7.63 0.96
C LEU A 88 3.21 -7.27 2.40
N VAL A 89 1.95 -6.93 2.68
CA VAL A 89 1.53 -6.35 3.98
C VAL A 89 1.79 -7.27 5.18
N PRO A 90 1.48 -8.58 5.15
CA PRO A 90 1.79 -9.45 6.28
C PRO A 90 3.28 -9.47 6.66
N GLU A 91 4.18 -9.57 5.67
CA GLU A 91 5.62 -9.59 5.92
C GLU A 91 6.16 -8.21 6.32
N PHE A 92 5.59 -7.12 5.78
CA PHE A 92 5.84 -5.76 6.25
C PHE A 92 5.55 -5.63 7.75
N CYS A 93 4.33 -5.99 8.16
CA CYS A 93 3.91 -5.87 9.56
C CYS A 93 4.76 -6.77 10.46
N ARG A 94 5.07 -7.99 10.03
CA ARG A 94 5.95 -8.91 10.79
C ARG A 94 7.32 -8.29 11.06
N SER A 95 7.94 -7.68 10.05
CA SER A 95 9.25 -7.04 10.19
C SER A 95 9.18 -5.74 11.01
N TYR A 96 8.14 -4.93 10.83
CA TYR A 96 7.91 -3.72 11.64
C TYR A 96 7.73 -4.05 13.13
N ILE A 97 6.92 -5.06 13.44
CA ILE A 97 6.64 -5.51 14.81
C ILE A 97 7.90 -6.10 15.44
N LYS A 98 8.71 -6.83 14.68
CA LYS A 98 9.99 -7.36 15.16
C LYS A 98 10.96 -6.25 15.60
N GLU A 99 10.98 -5.12 14.90
CA GLU A 99 11.85 -3.99 15.23
C GLU A 99 11.29 -3.13 16.39
N THR A 100 9.97 -2.99 16.49
CA THR A 100 9.34 -2.01 17.42
C THR A 100 8.65 -2.64 18.64
N GLY A 101 8.21 -3.89 18.54
CA GLY A 101 7.34 -4.55 19.53
C GLY A 101 5.91 -3.99 19.62
N ARG A 102 5.51 -3.08 18.71
CA ARG A 102 4.20 -2.41 18.76
C ARG A 102 3.09 -3.28 18.15
N THR A 103 1.86 -3.10 18.63
CA THR A 103 0.68 -3.69 17.97
C THR A 103 0.34 -2.88 16.71
N VAL A 104 -0.08 -3.55 15.64
CA VAL A 104 -0.39 -2.92 14.35
C VAL A 104 -1.85 -3.12 13.95
N LEU A 105 -2.46 -2.06 13.42
CA LEU A 105 -3.66 -2.13 12.60
C LEU A 105 -3.33 -1.76 11.15
N ALA A 106 -3.38 -2.75 10.26
CA ALA A 106 -3.20 -2.56 8.83
C ALA A 106 -4.51 -2.14 8.17
N VAL A 107 -4.46 -1.08 7.37
CA VAL A 107 -5.58 -0.56 6.57
C VAL A 107 -5.18 -0.64 5.11
N HIS A 108 -5.67 -1.66 4.39
CA HIS A 108 -5.34 -1.87 2.98
C HIS A 108 -6.27 -1.07 2.07
N CYS A 109 -5.69 -0.15 1.29
CA CYS A 109 -6.38 0.77 0.40
C CYS A 109 -5.61 0.89 -0.92
N ALA A 110 -5.65 -0.13 -1.76
CA ALA A 110 -4.97 -0.16 -3.04
C ALA A 110 -5.90 -0.58 -4.20
N LYS A 111 -5.55 -0.17 -5.42
CA LYS A 111 -6.27 -0.55 -6.64
C LYS A 111 -5.33 -0.53 -7.84
N GLY A 112 -5.32 -1.61 -8.62
CA GLY A 112 -4.55 -1.71 -9.86
C GLY A 112 -4.93 -0.68 -10.92
N SER A 113 -3.97 -0.39 -11.79
CA SER A 113 -4.12 0.50 -12.94
C SER A 113 -4.52 1.93 -12.56
N THR A 114 -3.89 2.49 -11.53
CA THR A 114 -4.14 3.86 -11.05
C THR A 114 -2.89 4.71 -11.17
N ILE A 115 -3.09 5.95 -11.60
CA ILE A 115 -2.08 7.02 -11.54
C ILE A 115 -2.24 7.81 -10.25
N ILE A 116 -1.22 8.56 -9.82
CA ILE A 116 -1.26 9.32 -8.57
C ILE A 116 -2.40 10.36 -8.55
N SER A 117 -2.82 10.89 -9.71
CA SER A 117 -3.98 11.80 -9.79
C SER A 117 -5.33 11.09 -9.52
N SER A 118 -5.37 9.76 -9.49
CA SER A 118 -6.53 9.01 -8.99
C SER A 118 -6.63 9.06 -7.46
N TRP A 119 -5.57 9.48 -6.76
CA TRP A 119 -5.44 9.47 -5.30
C TRP A 119 -5.38 10.85 -4.67
N ILE A 120 -5.40 11.93 -5.45
CA ILE A 120 -5.41 13.30 -4.91
C ILE A 120 -6.79 13.68 -4.34
N ASN A 121 -6.83 14.73 -3.51
CA ASN A 121 -8.02 15.20 -2.81
C ASN A 121 -9.25 15.31 -3.75
N SER A 122 -10.42 14.92 -3.23
CA SER A 122 -11.72 14.93 -3.89
C SER A 122 -11.90 13.88 -5.00
N SER A 123 -10.86 13.10 -5.33
CA SER A 123 -11.04 11.90 -6.14
C SER A 123 -11.85 10.84 -5.39
N PRO A 124 -12.63 10.00 -6.08
CA PRO A 124 -13.36 8.91 -5.44
C PRO A 124 -12.45 7.97 -4.61
N MET A 125 -11.22 7.75 -5.07
CA MET A 125 -10.27 6.87 -4.39
C MET A 125 -9.73 7.48 -3.11
N TYR A 126 -9.37 8.77 -3.14
CA TYR A 126 -8.96 9.49 -1.95
C TYR A 126 -10.08 9.56 -0.91
N ASN A 127 -11.32 9.80 -1.35
CA ASN A 127 -12.48 9.82 -0.47
C ASN A 127 -12.70 8.47 0.20
N MET A 128 -12.62 7.36 -0.55
CA MET A 128 -12.74 6.02 0.02
C MET A 128 -11.56 5.68 0.95
N LEU A 129 -10.33 6.04 0.56
CA LEU A 129 -9.12 5.86 1.37
C LEU A 129 -9.26 6.54 2.73
N THR A 130 -9.64 7.82 2.75
CA THR A 130 -9.77 8.61 3.98
C THR A 130 -10.94 8.14 4.83
N GLU A 131 -12.09 7.82 4.23
CA GLU A 131 -13.25 7.27 4.95
C GLU A 131 -12.92 5.93 5.62
N LYS A 132 -12.24 5.02 4.90
CA LYS A 132 -11.79 3.75 5.45
C LYS A 132 -10.77 3.93 6.57
N ALA A 133 -9.81 4.84 6.41
CA ALA A 133 -8.82 5.14 7.45
C ALA A 133 -9.46 5.76 8.71
N LEU A 134 -10.37 6.72 8.56
CA LEU A 134 -11.09 7.35 9.67
C LEU A 134 -11.96 6.33 10.42
N ALA A 135 -12.61 5.40 9.72
CA ALA A 135 -13.35 4.32 10.35
C ALA A 135 -12.44 3.40 11.17
N ALA A 136 -11.26 3.06 10.65
CA ALA A 136 -10.25 2.27 11.37
C ALA A 136 -9.75 2.99 12.64
N ILE A 137 -9.43 4.28 12.53
CA ILE A 137 -9.01 5.15 13.66
C ILE A 137 -10.09 5.16 14.74
N LYS A 138 -11.33 5.41 14.35
CA LYS A 138 -12.48 5.46 15.27
C LYS A 138 -12.67 4.11 15.98
N LEU A 139 -12.70 3.01 15.24
CA LEU A 139 -12.89 1.68 15.83
C LEU A 139 -11.73 1.30 16.77
N ALA A 140 -10.49 1.69 16.45
CA ALA A 140 -9.34 1.47 17.33
C ALA A 140 -9.51 2.21 18.67
N GLN A 141 -9.91 3.48 18.63
CA GLN A 141 -10.18 4.27 19.83
C GLN A 141 -11.35 3.71 20.65
N GLU A 142 -12.46 3.35 20.00
CA GLU A 142 -13.62 2.72 20.65
C GLU A 142 -13.27 1.35 21.27
N SER A 143 -12.32 0.63 20.68
CA SER A 143 -11.78 -0.63 21.20
C SER A 143 -10.77 -0.44 22.35
N GLY A 144 -10.54 0.80 22.80
CA GLY A 144 -9.67 1.12 23.94
C GLY A 144 -8.18 1.13 23.62
N TYR A 145 -7.81 1.22 22.34
CA TYR A 145 -6.41 1.43 21.95
C TYR A 145 -6.04 2.91 22.01
N ASN A 146 -4.79 3.16 22.40
CA ASN A 146 -4.16 4.47 22.27
C ASN A 146 -3.33 4.50 20.98
N ILE A 147 -3.76 5.28 19.99
CA ILE A 147 -3.06 5.40 18.70
C ILE A 147 -1.79 6.23 18.90
N LYS A 148 -0.62 5.65 18.61
CA LYS A 148 0.67 6.35 18.72
C LYS A 148 1.07 7.01 17.41
N HIS A 149 1.00 6.25 16.32
CA HIS A 149 1.33 6.74 15.00
C HIS A 149 0.33 6.29 13.96
N ILE A 150 0.16 7.11 12.94
CA ILE A 150 -0.55 6.78 11.70
C ILE A 150 0.46 6.94 10.57
N PHE A 151 0.90 5.85 9.98
CA PHE A 151 1.85 5.88 8.86
C PHE A 151 1.13 5.58 7.55
N PHE A 152 1.49 6.31 6.50
CA PHE A 152 1.01 6.06 5.15
C PHE A 152 2.11 5.40 4.33
N ILE A 153 1.81 4.27 3.70
CA ILE A 153 2.76 3.43 2.97
C ILE A 153 2.35 3.41 1.51
N TRP A 154 3.25 3.86 0.63
CA TRP A 154 2.97 4.10 -0.78
C TRP A 154 3.81 3.21 -1.68
N LEU A 155 3.16 2.43 -2.54
CA LEU A 155 3.79 1.70 -3.65
C LEU A 155 2.98 1.92 -4.92
N GLN A 156 3.35 2.97 -5.65
CA GLN A 156 2.75 3.35 -6.91
C GLN A 156 3.71 4.21 -7.72
N GLY A 157 3.56 4.17 -9.03
CA GLY A 157 4.22 5.09 -9.95
C GLY A 157 4.31 4.52 -11.37
N GLU A 158 4.16 3.21 -11.53
CA GLU A 158 4.34 2.54 -12.82
C GLU A 158 3.29 3.01 -13.85
N SER A 159 2.04 3.26 -13.43
CA SER A 159 1.03 3.83 -14.34
C SER A 159 1.36 5.27 -14.77
N ASP A 160 1.96 6.08 -13.89
CA ASP A 160 2.40 7.43 -14.22
C ASP A 160 3.61 7.40 -15.20
N ALA A 161 4.51 6.43 -15.04
CA ALA A 161 5.58 6.16 -16.00
C ALA A 161 5.02 5.75 -17.38
N ILE A 162 4.00 4.90 -17.44
CA ILE A 162 3.30 4.57 -18.70
C ILE A 162 2.75 5.85 -19.36
N CYS A 163 2.11 6.73 -18.56
CA CYS A 163 1.58 8.02 -19.00
C CYS A 163 2.65 9.07 -19.36
N GLY A 164 3.93 8.82 -19.06
CA GLY A 164 5.02 9.76 -19.32
C GLY A 164 4.98 11.01 -18.44
N VAL A 165 4.42 10.90 -17.24
CA VAL A 165 4.43 11.97 -16.23
C VAL A 165 5.88 12.31 -15.89
N LYS A 166 6.19 13.61 -15.84
CA LYS A 166 7.54 14.09 -15.56
C LYS A 166 7.84 14.13 -14.08
N LYS A 167 9.13 14.05 -13.73
CA LYS A 167 9.62 14.04 -12.35
C LYS A 167 8.98 15.13 -11.49
N ASP A 168 9.06 16.38 -11.94
CA ASP A 168 8.56 17.54 -11.16
C ASP A 168 7.04 17.46 -10.96
N GLU A 169 6.29 17.02 -11.97
CA GLU A 169 4.83 16.84 -11.87
C GLU A 169 4.45 15.71 -10.90
N TYR A 170 5.16 14.58 -10.94
CA TYR A 170 4.93 13.48 -9.99
C TYR A 170 5.29 13.88 -8.56
N LYS A 171 6.41 14.60 -8.38
CA LYS A 171 6.87 15.16 -7.11
C LYS A 171 5.82 16.13 -6.51
N GLU A 172 5.31 17.06 -7.29
CA GLU A 172 4.24 17.98 -6.85
C GLU A 172 3.00 17.22 -6.38
N ARG A 173 2.63 16.14 -7.08
CA ARG A 173 1.48 15.30 -6.69
C ARG A 173 1.73 14.48 -5.43
N LEU A 174 2.96 14.01 -5.19
CA LEU A 174 3.33 13.37 -3.92
C LEU A 174 3.16 14.34 -2.75
N TYR A 175 3.64 15.57 -2.88
CA TYR A 175 3.43 16.61 -1.86
C TYR A 175 1.94 16.95 -1.67
N SER A 176 1.16 17.04 -2.77
CA SER A 176 -0.28 17.29 -2.69
C SER A 176 -1.02 16.18 -1.93
N LEU A 177 -0.68 14.92 -2.21
CA LEU A 177 -1.23 13.76 -1.51
C LEU A 177 -0.83 13.77 -0.02
N TYR A 178 0.45 13.97 0.28
CA TYR A 178 0.94 14.08 1.66
C TYR A 178 0.20 15.18 2.44
N ASN A 179 0.10 16.39 1.89
CA ASN A 179 -0.54 17.52 2.56
C ASN A 179 -2.02 17.24 2.87
N SER A 180 -2.71 16.57 1.94
CA SER A 180 -4.11 16.19 2.13
C SER A 180 -4.24 15.13 3.24
N LEU A 181 -3.41 14.08 3.21
CA LEU A 181 -3.40 13.04 4.23
C LEU A 181 -3.01 13.58 5.62
N LYS A 182 -2.08 14.55 5.66
CA LYS A 182 -1.68 15.21 6.90
C LYS A 182 -2.81 16.04 7.47
N SER A 183 -3.55 16.74 6.63
CA SER A 183 -4.75 17.49 7.03
C SER A 183 -5.85 16.58 7.55
N ASP A 184 -6.17 15.51 6.80
CA ASP A 184 -7.40 14.75 7.01
C ASP A 184 -7.24 13.58 7.99
N LEU A 185 -6.03 13.04 8.13
CA LEU A 185 -5.73 11.85 8.94
C LEU A 185 -4.60 12.07 9.97
N ASP A 186 -3.98 13.24 10.00
CA ASP A 186 -2.84 13.56 10.87
C ASP A 186 -1.68 12.53 10.78
N ILE A 187 -1.35 12.08 9.56
CA ILE A 187 -0.28 11.08 9.37
C ILE A 187 1.06 11.56 9.96
N SER A 188 1.80 10.61 10.54
CA SER A 188 3.10 10.85 11.17
C SER A 188 4.24 10.90 10.15
N LYS A 189 4.23 9.99 9.16
CA LYS A 189 5.19 9.93 8.05
C LYS A 189 4.52 9.36 6.80
N PHE A 190 5.08 9.72 5.65
CA PHE A 190 4.77 9.18 4.33
C PHE A 190 5.91 8.27 3.89
N GLY A 191 5.73 6.96 4.04
CA GLY A 191 6.70 5.96 3.62
C GLY A 191 6.54 5.59 2.14
N ILE A 192 7.62 5.64 1.37
CA ILE A 192 7.65 5.26 -0.05
C ILE A 192 8.41 3.94 -0.20
N ILE A 193 7.78 2.96 -0.85
CA ILE A 193 8.47 1.83 -1.46
C ILE A 193 8.74 2.26 -2.90
N LYS A 194 10.03 2.45 -3.25
CA LYS A 194 10.42 2.90 -4.59
C LYS A 194 9.87 1.94 -5.65
N VAL A 195 9.42 2.45 -6.78
CA VAL A 195 9.00 1.59 -7.89
C VAL A 195 10.21 0.95 -8.60
N GLY A 196 9.96 -0.17 -9.28
CA GLY A 196 10.93 -0.81 -10.16
C GLY A 196 10.82 -0.35 -11.61
N HIS A 197 11.62 -0.94 -12.50
CA HIS A 197 11.50 -0.75 -13.94
C HIS A 197 10.22 -1.44 -14.44
N PHE A 198 9.39 -0.69 -15.17
CA PHE A 198 8.13 -1.17 -15.72
C PHE A 198 8.03 -0.89 -17.23
N THR A 199 8.33 0.35 -17.63
CA THR A 199 8.40 0.73 -19.06
C THR A 199 9.74 0.35 -19.69
N HIS A 200 10.77 0.12 -18.86
CA HIS A 200 12.14 -0.17 -19.26
C HIS A 200 12.77 0.95 -20.11
N ASP A 201 12.33 2.19 -19.87
CA ASP A 201 12.86 3.39 -20.49
C ASP A 201 13.01 4.54 -19.47
N GLU A 202 13.38 5.73 -19.98
CA GLU A 202 13.61 6.94 -19.17
C GLU A 202 12.42 7.40 -18.32
N LYS A 203 11.19 7.00 -18.67
CA LYS A 203 9.98 7.38 -17.92
C LYS A 203 9.94 6.71 -16.55
N ASP A 204 10.49 5.51 -16.39
CA ASP A 204 10.64 4.90 -15.08
C ASP A 204 11.58 5.75 -14.18
N LEU A 205 12.65 6.30 -14.77
CA LEU A 205 13.63 7.10 -14.05
C LEU A 205 13.05 8.43 -13.58
N GLU A 206 12.13 9.04 -14.33
CA GLU A 206 11.41 10.26 -13.93
C GLU A 206 10.65 10.04 -12.61
N ILE A 207 9.93 8.92 -12.52
CA ILE A 207 9.14 8.57 -11.32
C ILE A 207 10.05 8.19 -10.15
N MET A 208 11.06 7.35 -10.41
CA MET A 208 12.06 6.96 -9.40
C MET A 208 12.77 8.17 -8.81
N SER A 209 13.21 9.12 -9.65
CA SER A 209 13.92 10.33 -9.21
C SER A 209 13.01 11.22 -8.37
N ALA A 210 11.71 11.32 -8.72
CA ALA A 210 10.75 12.09 -7.93
C ALA A 210 10.55 11.49 -6.53
N GLN A 211 10.50 10.16 -6.43
CA GLN A 211 10.40 9.46 -5.15
C GLN A 211 11.65 9.62 -4.28
N GLU A 212 12.84 9.60 -4.88
CA GLU A 212 14.10 9.87 -4.18
C GLU A 212 14.16 11.31 -3.68
N GLU A 213 13.85 12.27 -4.56
CA GLU A 213 14.00 13.70 -4.27
C GLU A 213 13.07 14.17 -3.13
N VAL A 214 11.83 13.67 -3.04
CA VAL A 214 10.97 14.01 -1.88
C VAL A 214 11.52 13.44 -0.57
N CYS A 215 12.13 12.26 -0.59
CA CYS A 215 12.71 11.64 0.60
C CYS A 215 14.01 12.31 1.04
N ASP A 216 14.78 12.87 0.11
CA ASP A 216 16.00 13.61 0.41
C ASP A 216 15.71 15.03 0.92
N GLU A 217 14.64 15.67 0.43
CA GLU A 217 14.32 17.07 0.74
C GLU A 217 13.46 17.25 2.00
N ASP A 218 12.55 16.32 2.29
CA ASP A 218 11.60 16.46 3.39
C ASP A 218 11.55 15.20 4.26
N ASN A 219 11.96 15.36 5.52
CA ASN A 219 11.95 14.29 6.53
C ASN A 219 10.56 13.70 6.81
N ASN A 220 9.47 14.33 6.38
CA ASN A 220 8.13 13.74 6.45
C ASN A 220 7.96 12.56 5.50
N PHE A 221 8.73 12.52 4.41
CA PHE A 221 8.84 11.38 3.52
C PHE A 221 9.99 10.48 3.96
N VAL A 222 9.79 9.16 3.86
CA VAL A 222 10.80 8.17 4.23
C VAL A 222 10.90 7.14 3.13
N MET A 223 12.09 6.97 2.54
CA MET A 223 12.34 5.87 1.63
C MET A 223 12.41 4.57 2.44
N LEU A 224 11.38 3.74 2.32
CA LEU A 224 11.29 2.48 3.07
C LEU A 224 12.16 1.40 2.44
N THR A 225 12.24 1.37 1.11
CA THR A 225 13.16 0.49 0.39
C THR A 225 13.31 0.96 -1.05
N ASP A 226 14.51 0.76 -1.59
CA ASP A 226 14.94 1.08 -2.95
C ASP A 226 15.41 -0.16 -3.72
N ILE A 227 15.06 -1.37 -3.24
CA ILE A 227 15.48 -2.63 -3.88
C ILE A 227 14.64 -2.98 -5.12
N ALA A 228 13.46 -2.37 -5.27
CA ALA A 228 12.51 -2.69 -6.34
C ALA A 228 13.10 -2.55 -7.76
N PRO A 229 13.91 -1.52 -8.10
CA PRO A 229 14.64 -1.48 -9.37
C PRO A 229 15.47 -2.73 -9.64
N GLN A 230 16.13 -3.30 -8.63
CA GLN A 230 16.93 -4.52 -8.79
C GLN A 230 16.02 -5.75 -8.95
N LEU A 231 14.99 -5.88 -8.11
CA LEU A 231 14.04 -7.00 -8.19
C LEU A 231 13.28 -7.02 -9.53
N SER A 232 12.98 -5.85 -10.09
CA SER A 232 12.27 -5.72 -11.37
C SER A 232 13.07 -6.17 -12.61
N LEU A 233 14.37 -6.46 -12.43
CA LEU A 233 15.25 -6.98 -13.48
C LEU A 233 15.58 -8.47 -13.29
N ASP A 234 15.11 -9.07 -12.19
CA ASP A 234 15.39 -10.46 -11.84
C ASP A 234 14.11 -11.30 -11.95
N PRO A 235 14.04 -12.22 -12.94
CA PRO A 235 12.88 -13.11 -13.13
C PRO A 235 12.49 -13.91 -11.88
N ASP A 236 13.42 -14.15 -10.96
CA ASP A 236 13.12 -14.88 -9.71
C ASP A 236 12.15 -14.13 -8.79
N TYR A 237 11.97 -12.83 -8.97
CA TYR A 237 11.07 -11.98 -8.16
C TYR A 237 9.86 -11.46 -8.94
N LEU A 238 9.76 -11.80 -10.22
CA LEU A 238 8.69 -11.34 -11.10
C LEU A 238 7.63 -12.42 -11.31
N HIS A 239 6.39 -11.97 -11.51
CA HIS A 239 5.28 -12.82 -11.85
C HIS A 239 5.53 -13.43 -13.24
N PRO A 240 5.51 -14.76 -13.40
CA PRO A 240 5.90 -15.42 -14.64
C PRO A 240 4.95 -15.15 -15.82
N TYR A 241 3.69 -14.81 -15.54
CA TYR A 241 2.65 -14.60 -16.56
C TYR A 241 2.11 -13.17 -16.70
N ILE A 242 2.48 -12.24 -15.81
CA ILE A 242 1.91 -10.88 -15.79
C ILE A 242 3.09 -9.92 -15.65
N ALA A 243 3.49 -9.31 -16.76
CA ALA A 243 4.65 -8.43 -16.80
C ALA A 243 4.53 -7.27 -15.80
N GLY A 244 5.66 -6.86 -15.23
CA GLY A 244 5.77 -5.73 -14.31
C GLY A 244 5.20 -5.94 -12.91
N HIS A 245 4.73 -7.16 -12.59
CA HIS A 245 4.24 -7.52 -11.26
C HIS A 245 5.23 -8.41 -10.54
N TYR A 246 5.34 -8.24 -9.21
CA TYR A 246 6.16 -9.11 -8.38
C TYR A 246 5.43 -10.41 -8.03
N ASN A 247 6.16 -11.52 -8.00
CA ASN A 247 5.67 -12.79 -7.48
C ASN A 247 5.62 -12.78 -5.94
N ALA A 248 5.18 -13.87 -5.32
CA ALA A 248 5.10 -13.97 -3.86
C ALA A 248 6.44 -13.64 -3.17
N LYS A 249 7.55 -14.19 -3.68
CA LYS A 249 8.91 -13.95 -3.17
C LYS A 249 9.31 -12.48 -3.27
N GLY A 250 8.99 -11.81 -4.38
CA GLY A 250 9.25 -10.39 -4.59
C GLY A 250 8.47 -9.50 -3.62
N LEU A 251 7.17 -9.74 -3.46
CA LEU A 251 6.33 -8.98 -2.55
C LEU A 251 6.74 -9.17 -1.09
N GLU A 252 7.05 -10.40 -0.67
CA GLU A 252 7.55 -10.67 0.68
C GLU A 252 8.88 -9.96 0.93
N ARG A 253 9.80 -9.99 -0.05
CA ARG A 253 11.10 -9.29 0.05
C ARG A 253 10.93 -7.78 0.20
N LEU A 254 10.06 -7.16 -0.61
CA LEU A 254 9.73 -5.74 -0.52
C LEU A 254 9.09 -5.41 0.83
N GLY A 255 8.10 -6.19 1.26
CA GLY A 255 7.42 -6.02 2.54
C GLY A 255 8.41 -6.07 3.71
N SER A 256 9.27 -7.09 3.74
CA SER A 256 10.24 -7.33 4.83
C SER A 256 11.20 -6.15 5.01
N GLU A 257 11.83 -5.70 3.92
CA GLU A 257 12.80 -4.59 3.97
C GLU A 257 12.11 -3.26 4.32
N ALA A 258 10.94 -2.99 3.73
CA ALA A 258 10.19 -1.76 3.98
C ALA A 258 9.67 -1.68 5.44
N GLY A 259 9.12 -2.77 5.96
CA GLY A 259 8.63 -2.84 7.34
C GLY A 259 9.75 -2.68 8.37
N LYS A 260 10.90 -3.30 8.10
CA LYS A 260 12.11 -3.14 8.92
C LYS A 260 12.61 -1.70 8.93
N MET A 261 12.65 -1.03 7.77
CA MET A 261 13.08 0.36 7.67
C MET A 261 12.15 1.30 8.43
N LEU A 262 10.82 1.16 8.25
CA LEU A 262 9.88 1.97 9.01
C LEU A 262 10.04 1.77 10.52
N GLY A 263 10.23 0.51 10.94
CA GLY A 263 10.45 0.16 12.34
C GLY A 263 11.62 0.94 12.95
N LYS A 264 12.77 0.94 12.26
CA LYS A 264 13.96 1.69 12.69
C LYS A 264 13.80 3.21 12.70
N SER A 265 13.00 3.75 11.78
CA SER A 265 12.75 5.20 11.66
C SER A 265 11.65 5.72 12.59
N SER A 266 10.95 4.82 13.30
CA SER A 266 9.80 5.12 14.17
C SER A 266 10.09 5.01 15.67
N VAL A 267 11.36 4.73 16.03
CA VAL A 267 11.86 4.60 17.40
C VAL A 267 12.74 5.79 17.74
#